data_AF-A0A1H7ANU1-F1
#
_entry.id   AF-A0A1H7ANU1-F1
#
_cell.length_a   1.000
_cell.length_b   1.000
_cell.length_c   1.000
_cell.angle_alpha   90.00
_cell.angle_beta   90.00
_cell.angle_gamma   90.00
#
_symmetry.space_group_name_H-M   'P 1'
#
loop_
_entity.id
_entity.type
_entity.pdbx_description
1 polymer ?
#
loop_
_entity_poly.entity_id
_entity_poly.type
_entity_poly.pdbx_seq_one_letter_code
_entity_poly.pdbx_strand_id
1 'polypeptide(L)'
;MGEIETLFDGPVTGLPAPLSSTAVAYATDQTDGKTVKHLAGYAPFVAFCDALGVPAQDLASNVERLFTFLKPHLKQIAEDPELSNAATVFVGNVIAALRPDACWSVMPDGSREAGNMDLRITVDRLIEGLGEADDAMLAGLVTRLSEWSSDGPDDSLFPELRPVPVVEAQQHFVRPDLPSREYHGEDGRPINYGDRWGADSPPEDSYSVDTHRERFEGLHQVAKALVEYMNSTYDVDVSVDPAHAADLSVNAGEVMEVARVTPRDPSAAPLTFVWTAYPGVVVHAGLLHDFPFPICGCDACDETVDSEATRLEMLVLSVAAGGYGERYPVGRERWAEYSLTAVDGSGSQSGRGQVALAGEGELEAAAQRLGAVPDGWKPWPLRKSPSASD
;
A
#
# COMPACT_ATOMS: atom_id res chain seq x y z
N MET A 1 19.52 -30.52 -13.35
CA MET A 1 18.90 -29.19 -13.29
C MET A 1 18.92 -28.66 -14.72
N GLY A 2 18.05 -29.23 -15.55
CA GLY A 2 18.16 -29.22 -17.02
C GLY A 2 17.41 -28.06 -17.66
N GLU A 3 17.69 -27.86 -18.95
CA GLU A 3 17.29 -26.79 -19.89
C GLU A 3 15.77 -26.50 -20.05
N ILE A 4 14.92 -26.92 -19.12
CA ILE A 4 13.45 -26.83 -19.19
C ILE A 4 12.93 -25.48 -18.66
N GLU A 5 13.69 -24.81 -17.77
CA GLU A 5 13.29 -23.56 -17.13
C GLU A 5 13.84 -22.31 -17.85
N THR A 6 13.84 -22.32 -19.18
CA THR A 6 14.32 -21.21 -20.03
C THR A 6 13.23 -20.64 -20.93
N LEU A 7 11.96 -20.98 -20.67
CA LEU A 7 10.81 -20.53 -21.48
C LEU A 7 10.48 -19.04 -21.28
N PHE A 8 10.90 -18.45 -20.16
CA PHE A 8 10.66 -17.06 -19.82
C PHE A 8 11.98 -16.29 -19.68
N ASP A 9 11.96 -15.04 -20.13
CA ASP A 9 13.14 -14.17 -20.09
C ASP A 9 13.48 -13.72 -18.66
N GLY A 10 14.77 -13.60 -18.39
CA GLY A 10 15.30 -13.10 -17.11
C GLY A 10 15.86 -14.19 -16.19
N PRO A 11 16.54 -13.79 -15.10
CA PRO A 11 17.15 -14.73 -14.17
C PRO A 11 16.07 -15.53 -13.45
N VAL A 12 16.23 -16.85 -13.45
CA VAL A 12 15.40 -17.77 -12.65
C VAL A 12 15.64 -17.47 -11.17
N THR A 13 14.58 -17.17 -10.43
CA THR A 13 14.64 -16.84 -9.00
C THR A 13 13.62 -17.65 -8.19
N GLY A 14 13.81 -17.68 -6.87
CA GLY A 14 12.81 -18.21 -5.93
C GLY A 14 11.70 -17.19 -5.66
N LEU A 15 10.65 -17.63 -4.94
CA LEU A 15 9.55 -16.76 -4.52
C LEU A 15 10.08 -15.53 -3.75
N PRO A 16 9.55 -14.33 -4.01
CA PRO A 16 9.87 -13.16 -3.19
C PRO A 16 9.36 -13.36 -1.76
N ALA A 17 9.97 -12.66 -0.81
CA ALA A 17 9.48 -12.63 0.56
C ALA A 17 8.05 -12.05 0.58
N PRO A 18 7.16 -12.52 1.48
CA PRO A 18 5.85 -11.93 1.68
C PRO A 18 5.95 -10.43 1.96
N LEU A 19 5.08 -9.64 1.35
CA LEU A 19 4.92 -8.23 1.67
C LEU A 19 4.52 -8.10 3.15
N SER A 20 5.00 -7.04 3.80
CA SER A 20 4.48 -6.69 5.13
C SER A 20 3.04 -6.21 5.01
N SER A 21 2.23 -6.40 6.04
CA SER A 21 0.86 -5.85 6.14
C SER A 21 0.81 -4.35 5.91
N THR A 22 1.87 -3.63 6.28
CA THR A 22 2.09 -2.19 6.03
C THR A 22 2.10 -1.84 4.53
N ALA A 23 2.58 -2.74 3.68
CA ALA A 23 2.67 -2.57 2.22
C ALA A 23 1.39 -2.98 1.46
N VAL A 24 0.34 -3.42 2.16
CA VAL A 24 -0.93 -3.86 1.54
C VAL A 24 -1.99 -2.75 1.56
N ALA A 25 -1.96 -1.85 2.55
CA ALA A 25 -2.89 -0.71 2.60
C ALA A 25 -2.65 0.30 1.47
N TYR A 26 -1.40 0.36 0.99
CA TYR A 26 -0.98 1.12 -0.18
C TYR A 26 -0.05 0.24 -0.98
N ALA A 27 -0.19 0.19 -2.30
CA ALA A 27 0.83 -0.39 -3.16
C ALA A 27 2.09 0.50 -3.05
N THR A 28 2.85 0.29 -1.98
CA THR A 28 4.05 1.04 -1.66
C THR A 28 5.16 0.52 -2.55
N ASP A 29 5.84 1.43 -3.24
CA ASP A 29 7.06 1.12 -3.96
C ASP A 29 8.18 1.04 -2.91
N GLN A 30 8.19 -0.02 -2.09
CA GLN A 30 9.36 -0.33 -1.27
C GLN A 30 10.46 -0.82 -2.21
N THR A 31 11.28 0.12 -2.67
CA THR A 31 12.38 -0.06 -3.62
C THR A 31 13.60 -0.78 -3.02
N ASP A 32 13.39 -1.87 -2.27
CA ASP A 32 14.52 -2.71 -1.82
C ASP A 32 14.35 -4.22 -2.15
N GLY A 33 13.24 -4.59 -2.80
CA GLY A 33 13.05 -5.94 -3.35
C GLY A 33 13.55 -6.05 -4.80
N LYS A 34 14.45 -7.00 -5.08
CA LYS A 34 14.74 -7.40 -6.47
C LYS A 34 13.42 -7.83 -7.14
N THR A 35 13.00 -7.13 -8.19
CA THR A 35 11.81 -7.47 -8.97
C THR A 35 11.92 -8.89 -9.51
N VAL A 36 11.05 -9.79 -9.04
CA VAL A 36 11.03 -11.18 -9.49
C VAL A 36 10.17 -11.31 -10.74
N LYS A 37 10.81 -11.56 -11.89
CA LYS A 37 10.15 -11.73 -13.19
C LYS A 37 9.84 -13.19 -13.53
N HIS A 38 10.74 -14.07 -13.12
CA HIS A 38 10.76 -15.46 -13.54
C HIS A 38 10.95 -16.35 -12.31
N LEU A 39 9.91 -17.11 -11.97
CA LEU A 39 9.94 -18.12 -10.91
C LEU A 39 10.30 -19.50 -11.45
N ALA A 40 11.18 -20.20 -10.73
CA ALA A 40 11.49 -21.61 -10.95
C ALA A 40 10.35 -22.53 -10.47
N GLY A 41 10.39 -23.80 -10.86
CA GLY A 41 9.52 -24.85 -10.32
C GLY A 41 8.34 -25.24 -11.22
N TYR A 42 8.32 -24.78 -12.47
CA TYR A 42 7.26 -25.14 -13.43
C TYR A 42 7.62 -26.31 -14.35
N ALA A 43 8.80 -26.92 -14.19
CA ALA A 43 9.23 -28.07 -15.00
C ALA A 43 8.24 -29.27 -15.00
N PRO A 44 7.58 -29.63 -13.89
CA PRO A 44 6.56 -30.68 -13.90
C PRO A 44 5.37 -30.37 -14.83
N PHE A 45 4.98 -29.10 -14.92
CA PHE A 45 3.91 -28.67 -15.83
C PHE A 45 4.35 -28.74 -17.31
N VAL A 46 5.61 -28.40 -17.61
CA VAL A 46 6.14 -28.58 -18.98
C VAL A 46 6.13 -30.05 -19.39
N ALA A 47 6.57 -30.94 -18.50
CA ALA A 47 6.52 -32.38 -18.76
C ALA A 47 5.09 -32.90 -18.96
N PHE A 48 4.12 -32.34 -18.23
CA PHE A 48 2.70 -32.63 -18.39
C PHE A 48 2.17 -32.19 -19.77
N CYS A 49 2.52 -30.97 -20.22
CA CYS A 49 2.18 -30.48 -21.55
C CYS A 49 2.78 -31.37 -22.65
N ASP A 50 4.06 -31.74 -22.52
CA ASP A 50 4.76 -32.61 -23.46
C ASP A 50 4.12 -34.00 -23.55
N ALA A 51 3.69 -34.57 -22.41
CA ALA A 51 3.00 -35.85 -22.36
C ALA A 51 1.63 -35.82 -23.09
N LEU A 52 1.00 -34.65 -23.16
CA LEU A 52 -0.24 -34.41 -23.90
C LEU A 52 0.02 -33.97 -25.36
N GLY A 53 1.29 -33.86 -25.78
CA GLY A 53 1.67 -33.43 -27.12
C GLY A 53 1.45 -31.95 -27.40
N VAL A 54 1.38 -31.12 -26.35
CA VAL A 54 1.19 -29.67 -26.46
C VAL A 54 2.51 -28.98 -26.09
N PRO A 55 3.17 -28.26 -27.02
CA PRO A 55 4.41 -27.56 -26.71
C PRO A 55 4.17 -26.44 -25.68
N ALA A 56 4.87 -26.47 -24.55
CA ALA A 56 4.72 -25.44 -23.50
C ALA A 56 5.05 -24.02 -24.01
N GLN A 57 5.93 -23.87 -25.01
CA GLN A 57 6.25 -22.59 -25.66
C GLN A 57 5.02 -21.92 -26.30
N ASP A 58 4.10 -22.70 -26.86
CA ASP A 58 2.88 -22.19 -27.49
C ASP A 58 1.90 -21.66 -26.44
N LEU A 59 1.91 -22.26 -25.25
CA LEU A 59 1.11 -21.80 -24.11
C LEU A 59 1.77 -20.57 -23.45
N ALA A 60 3.10 -20.53 -23.39
CA ALA A 60 3.85 -19.42 -22.82
C ALA A 60 3.66 -18.10 -23.59
N SER A 61 3.49 -18.19 -24.91
CA SER A 61 3.37 -17.03 -25.82
C SER A 61 1.93 -16.60 -26.09
N ASN A 62 0.92 -17.32 -25.60
CA ASN A 62 -0.47 -17.05 -25.90
C ASN A 62 -1.39 -17.40 -24.73
N VAL A 63 -1.89 -16.37 -24.04
CA VAL A 63 -2.72 -16.53 -22.83
C VAL A 63 -4.07 -17.19 -23.10
N GLU A 64 -4.67 -16.92 -24.27
CA GLU A 64 -5.93 -17.54 -24.68
C GLU A 64 -5.75 -19.05 -24.86
N ARG A 65 -4.65 -19.47 -25.51
CA ARG A 65 -4.31 -20.88 -25.67
C ARG A 65 -4.00 -21.55 -24.33
N LEU A 66 -3.28 -20.86 -23.46
CA LEU A 66 -2.99 -21.35 -22.10
C LEU A 66 -4.28 -21.65 -21.34
N PHE A 67 -5.20 -20.69 -21.24
CA PHE A 67 -6.43 -20.91 -20.47
C PHE A 67 -7.37 -21.92 -21.12
N THR A 68 -7.43 -21.93 -22.46
CA THR A 68 -8.18 -22.96 -23.21
C THR A 68 -7.62 -24.36 -22.96
N PHE A 69 -6.29 -24.50 -22.83
CA PHE A 69 -5.63 -25.75 -22.47
C PHE A 69 -5.88 -26.13 -21.00
N LEU A 70 -5.76 -25.19 -20.06
CA LEU A 70 -5.90 -25.48 -18.64
C LEU A 70 -7.30 -25.96 -18.29
N LYS A 71 -8.35 -25.28 -18.76
CA LYS A 71 -9.76 -25.53 -18.40
C LYS A 71 -10.17 -27.02 -18.37
N PRO A 72 -9.95 -27.83 -19.43
CA PRO A 72 -10.28 -29.26 -19.40
C PRO A 72 -9.37 -30.12 -18.50
N HIS A 73 -8.18 -29.63 -18.14
CA HIS A 73 -7.16 -30.37 -17.39
C HIS A 73 -7.07 -29.99 -15.89
N LEU A 74 -7.78 -28.93 -15.44
CA LEU A 74 -7.72 -28.43 -14.07
C LEU A 74 -7.99 -29.49 -13.01
N LYS A 75 -8.94 -30.41 -13.25
CA LYS A 75 -9.23 -31.48 -12.30
C LYS A 75 -8.03 -32.41 -12.10
N GLN A 76 -7.37 -32.80 -13.19
CA GLN A 76 -6.19 -33.66 -13.14
C GLN A 76 -5.00 -32.92 -12.50
N ILE A 77 -4.85 -31.63 -12.82
CA ILE A 77 -3.81 -30.78 -12.22
C ILE A 77 -4.02 -30.65 -10.72
N ALA A 78 -5.26 -30.46 -10.26
CA ALA A 78 -5.59 -30.29 -8.83
C ALA A 78 -5.41 -31.58 -8.00
N GLU A 79 -5.47 -32.76 -8.62
CA GLU A 79 -5.26 -34.05 -7.94
C GLU A 79 -3.78 -34.31 -7.59
N ASP A 80 -2.84 -33.60 -8.23
CA ASP A 80 -1.40 -33.69 -7.99
C ASP A 80 -0.86 -32.35 -7.47
N PRO A 81 -0.52 -32.23 -6.16
CA PRO A 81 -0.02 -30.99 -5.58
C PRO A 81 1.25 -30.44 -6.25
N GLU A 82 2.14 -31.30 -6.74
CA GLU A 82 3.38 -30.86 -7.41
C GLU A 82 3.06 -30.25 -8.77
N LEU A 83 2.17 -30.91 -9.53
CA LEU A 83 1.70 -30.42 -10.83
C LEU A 83 0.87 -29.14 -10.69
N SER A 84 0.00 -29.07 -9.68
CA SER A 84 -0.79 -27.88 -9.35
C SER A 84 0.11 -26.68 -9.07
N ASN A 85 1.11 -26.86 -8.21
CA ASN A 85 2.07 -25.80 -7.92
C ASN A 85 2.87 -25.37 -9.16
N ALA A 86 3.31 -26.33 -9.97
CA ALA A 86 4.03 -26.05 -11.22
C ALA A 86 3.17 -25.29 -12.23
N ALA A 87 1.88 -25.61 -12.34
CA ALA A 87 0.92 -24.91 -13.18
C ALA A 87 0.72 -23.46 -12.71
N THR A 88 0.61 -23.20 -11.40
CA THR A 88 0.52 -21.84 -10.85
C THR A 88 1.75 -21.01 -11.20
N VAL A 89 2.94 -21.58 -11.02
CA VAL A 89 4.19 -20.90 -11.40
C VAL A 89 4.21 -20.59 -12.90
N PHE A 90 3.80 -21.54 -13.75
CA PHE A 90 3.75 -21.34 -15.20
C PHE A 90 2.80 -20.20 -15.58
N VAL A 91 1.57 -20.20 -15.05
CA VAL A 91 0.56 -19.17 -15.34
C VAL A 91 1.03 -17.78 -14.92
N GLY A 92 1.59 -17.65 -13.72
CA GLY A 92 2.05 -16.33 -13.28
C GLY A 92 3.29 -15.86 -14.03
N ASN A 93 4.17 -16.75 -14.50
CA ASN A 93 5.27 -16.38 -15.39
C ASN A 93 4.75 -15.88 -16.75
N VAL A 94 3.67 -16.49 -17.29
CA VAL A 94 3.00 -15.98 -18.50
C VAL A 94 2.47 -14.58 -18.27
N ILE A 95 1.76 -14.33 -17.15
CA ILE A 95 1.24 -13.00 -16.81
C ILE A 95 2.37 -11.98 -16.64
N ALA A 96 3.44 -12.32 -15.91
CA ALA A 96 4.60 -11.45 -15.71
C ALA A 96 5.37 -11.15 -17.01
N ALA A 97 5.30 -12.05 -18.00
CA ALA A 97 5.90 -11.87 -19.32
C ALA A 97 5.05 -10.98 -20.26
N LEU A 98 3.76 -10.76 -19.97
CA LEU A 98 2.89 -9.93 -20.80
C LEU A 98 3.31 -8.46 -20.88
N ARG A 99 4.02 -7.95 -19.87
CA ARG A 99 4.54 -6.56 -19.84
C ARG A 99 5.93 -6.47 -19.22
N PRO A 100 6.79 -5.51 -19.64
CA PRO A 100 8.12 -5.32 -19.05
C PRO A 100 8.11 -4.94 -17.55
N ASP A 101 7.10 -4.22 -17.08
CA ASP A 101 6.97 -3.71 -15.70
C ASP A 101 6.21 -4.67 -14.75
N ALA A 102 5.65 -5.78 -15.24
CA ALA A 102 4.97 -6.76 -14.41
C ALA A 102 5.95 -7.65 -13.62
N CYS A 103 5.64 -8.01 -12.39
CA CYS A 103 6.47 -8.86 -11.54
C CYS A 103 5.62 -9.75 -10.62
N TRP A 104 6.27 -10.72 -9.99
CA TRP A 104 5.70 -11.49 -8.90
C TRP A 104 5.71 -10.72 -7.58
N SER A 105 4.66 -10.89 -6.81
CA SER A 105 4.55 -10.47 -5.40
C SER A 105 3.90 -11.58 -4.58
N VAL A 106 4.20 -11.64 -3.29
CA VAL A 106 3.55 -12.55 -2.34
C VAL A 106 2.89 -11.69 -1.28
N MET A 107 1.60 -11.88 -1.06
CA MET A 107 0.83 -11.14 -0.06
C MET A 107 1.13 -11.65 1.35
N PRO A 108 0.78 -10.91 2.43
CA PRO A 108 0.99 -11.37 3.81
C PRO A 108 0.30 -12.69 4.13
N ASP A 109 -0.83 -12.98 3.46
CA ASP A 109 -1.57 -14.25 3.58
C ASP A 109 -0.92 -15.41 2.79
N GLY A 110 0.25 -15.17 2.17
CA GLY A 110 0.98 -16.15 1.37
C GLY A 110 0.46 -16.31 -0.06
N SER A 111 -0.59 -15.60 -0.46
CA SER A 111 -1.13 -15.68 -1.81
C SER A 111 -0.14 -15.10 -2.84
N ARG A 112 -0.04 -15.76 -4.00
CA ARG A 112 0.93 -15.39 -5.04
C ARG A 112 0.25 -14.56 -6.11
N GLU A 113 0.81 -13.40 -6.38
CA GLU A 113 0.30 -12.49 -7.39
C GLU A 113 1.32 -12.24 -8.50
N ALA A 114 0.82 -12.08 -9.72
CA ALA A 114 1.62 -11.65 -10.86
C ALA A 114 0.94 -10.45 -11.52
N GLY A 115 1.73 -9.43 -11.87
CA GLY A 115 1.19 -8.21 -12.48
C GLY A 115 2.05 -6.98 -12.20
N ASN A 116 1.56 -5.80 -12.58
CA ASN A 116 2.18 -4.52 -12.23
C ASN A 116 1.28 -3.78 -11.24
N MET A 117 1.48 -2.47 -11.03
CA MET A 117 0.54 -1.72 -10.19
C MET A 117 -0.86 -1.71 -10.81
N ASP A 118 -0.99 -1.50 -12.13
CA ASP A 118 -2.27 -1.35 -12.86
C ASP A 118 -3.18 -2.59 -12.76
N LEU A 119 -2.58 -3.78 -12.81
CA LEU A 119 -3.30 -5.05 -12.70
C LEU A 119 -2.46 -6.04 -11.91
N ARG A 120 -2.96 -6.45 -10.75
CA ARG A 120 -2.47 -7.60 -9.97
C ARG A 120 -3.46 -8.75 -10.07
N ILE A 121 -2.95 -9.94 -10.35
CA ILE A 121 -3.75 -11.16 -10.44
C ILE A 121 -3.23 -12.14 -9.40
N THR A 122 -4.08 -12.50 -8.43
CA THR A 122 -3.85 -13.64 -7.54
C THR A 122 -3.92 -14.93 -8.36
N VAL A 123 -2.76 -15.52 -8.65
CA VAL A 123 -2.63 -16.62 -9.62
C VAL A 123 -3.28 -17.89 -9.08
N ASP A 124 -3.21 -18.11 -7.76
CA ASP A 124 -3.87 -19.23 -7.09
C ASP A 124 -5.39 -19.21 -7.32
N ARG A 125 -6.03 -18.07 -7.04
CA ARG A 125 -7.48 -17.87 -7.25
C ARG A 125 -7.88 -17.90 -8.71
N LEU A 126 -7.01 -17.43 -9.61
CA LEU A 126 -7.25 -17.52 -11.04
C LEU A 126 -7.38 -18.99 -11.47
N ILE A 127 -6.46 -19.86 -11.04
CA ILE A 127 -6.49 -21.28 -11.40
C ILE A 127 -7.74 -21.98 -10.84
N GLU A 128 -8.11 -21.69 -9.59
CA GLU A 128 -9.34 -22.20 -8.99
C GLU A 128 -10.58 -21.73 -9.77
N GLY A 129 -10.67 -20.43 -10.06
CA GLY A 129 -11.81 -19.83 -10.76
C GLY A 129 -11.96 -20.27 -12.22
N LEU A 130 -10.87 -20.63 -12.91
CA LEU A 130 -10.94 -21.14 -14.28
C LEU A 130 -11.75 -22.44 -14.41
N GLY A 131 -11.85 -23.23 -13.33
CA GLY A 131 -12.63 -24.47 -13.32
C GLY A 131 -14.14 -24.24 -13.36
N GLU A 132 -14.59 -23.11 -12.85
CA GLU A 132 -16.01 -22.73 -12.76
C GLU A 132 -16.42 -21.72 -13.84
N ALA A 133 -15.46 -21.10 -14.52
CA ALA A 133 -15.70 -20.06 -15.52
C ALA A 133 -16.39 -20.60 -16.78
N ASP A 134 -17.42 -19.90 -17.25
CA ASP A 134 -17.99 -20.12 -18.57
C ASP A 134 -17.11 -19.50 -19.68
N ASP A 135 -17.47 -19.73 -20.94
CA ASP A 135 -16.68 -19.25 -22.09
C ASP A 135 -16.72 -17.72 -22.23
N ALA A 136 -17.77 -17.06 -21.75
CA ALA A 136 -17.89 -15.60 -21.79
C ALA A 136 -16.99 -14.95 -20.73
N MET A 137 -16.94 -15.49 -19.52
CA MET A 137 -16.02 -15.08 -18.47
C MET A 137 -14.57 -15.24 -18.91
N LEU A 138 -14.25 -16.37 -19.56
CA LEU A 138 -12.91 -16.61 -20.08
C LEU A 138 -12.54 -15.61 -21.18
N ALA A 139 -13.43 -15.37 -22.14
CA ALA A 139 -13.21 -14.37 -23.18
C ALA A 139 -13.03 -12.95 -22.61
N GLY A 140 -13.79 -12.60 -21.58
CA GLY A 140 -13.64 -11.33 -20.87
C GLY A 140 -12.28 -11.18 -20.18
N LEU A 141 -11.80 -12.23 -19.50
CA LEU A 141 -10.48 -12.24 -18.87
C LEU A 141 -9.36 -12.10 -19.92
N VAL A 142 -9.42 -12.88 -21.00
CA VAL A 142 -8.44 -12.80 -22.10
C VAL A 142 -8.42 -11.42 -22.73
N THR A 143 -9.60 -10.81 -22.94
CA THR A 143 -9.72 -9.44 -23.46
C THR A 143 -9.03 -8.46 -22.52
N ARG A 144 -9.34 -8.51 -21.22
CA ARG A 144 -8.72 -7.63 -20.21
C ARG A 144 -7.20 -7.76 -20.16
N LEU A 145 -6.67 -8.98 -20.21
CA LEU A 145 -5.23 -9.23 -20.22
C LEU A 145 -4.56 -8.76 -21.51
N SER A 146 -5.25 -8.87 -22.65
CA SER A 146 -4.75 -8.41 -23.95
C SER A 146 -4.75 -6.90 -24.07
N GLU A 147 -5.77 -6.23 -23.52
CA GLU A 147 -5.82 -4.78 -23.38
C GLU A 147 -4.69 -4.28 -22.47
N TRP A 148 -4.55 -4.89 -21.30
CA TRP A 148 -3.46 -4.56 -20.35
C TRP A 148 -2.06 -4.76 -20.93
N SER A 149 -1.83 -5.83 -21.72
CA SER A 149 -0.53 -6.09 -22.35
C SER A 149 -0.21 -5.18 -23.53
N SER A 150 -1.25 -4.72 -24.25
CA SER A 150 -1.12 -3.80 -25.38
C SER A 150 -0.99 -2.35 -24.94
N ASP A 151 -1.46 -2.04 -23.73
CA ASP A 151 -1.18 -0.78 -23.06
C ASP A 151 0.30 -0.73 -22.71
N GLY A 152 1.06 0.06 -23.48
CA GLY A 152 2.44 0.38 -23.14
C GLY A 152 2.53 0.94 -21.71
N PRO A 153 3.71 0.85 -21.05
CA PRO A 153 3.91 1.56 -19.79
C PRO A 153 3.45 3.00 -20.00
N ASP A 154 2.67 3.54 -19.07
CA ASP A 154 2.07 4.86 -19.25
C ASP A 154 3.17 5.88 -19.56
N ASP A 155 3.33 6.20 -20.85
CA ASP A 155 4.38 7.06 -21.40
C ASP A 155 4.22 8.51 -20.93
N SER A 156 3.19 8.80 -20.12
CA SER A 156 3.20 9.96 -19.23
C SER A 156 4.10 9.68 -18.02
N LEU A 157 5.40 9.55 -18.27
CA LEU A 157 6.45 9.69 -17.26
C LEU A 157 6.43 11.12 -16.74
N PHE A 158 5.42 11.48 -15.96
CA PHE A 158 5.58 12.55 -15.00
C PHE A 158 6.79 12.15 -14.15
N PRO A 159 7.78 13.06 -13.98
CA PRO A 159 8.87 12.77 -13.07
C PRO A 159 8.28 12.32 -11.73
N GLU A 160 8.94 11.31 -11.15
CA GLU A 160 8.56 10.76 -9.85
C GLU A 160 8.34 11.91 -8.87
N LEU A 161 7.20 11.88 -8.18
CA LEU A 161 6.86 12.92 -7.23
C LEU A 161 7.83 12.82 -6.04
N ARG A 162 8.77 13.77 -5.95
CA ARG A 162 9.83 13.77 -4.95
C ARG A 162 9.84 15.11 -4.20
N PRO A 163 8.86 15.34 -3.31
CA PRO A 163 8.84 16.54 -2.48
C PRO A 163 10.11 16.60 -1.62
N VAL A 164 10.72 17.77 -1.54
CA VAL A 164 11.97 17.98 -0.80
C VAL A 164 11.66 18.76 0.47
N PRO A 165 11.72 18.14 1.66
CA PRO A 165 11.45 18.84 2.90
C PRO A 165 12.51 19.92 3.15
N VAL A 166 12.07 21.07 3.65
CA VAL A 166 12.94 22.17 4.04
C VAL A 166 13.18 22.10 5.54
N VAL A 167 14.42 21.85 5.94
CA VAL A 167 14.84 21.87 7.34
C VAL A 167 15.17 23.31 7.73
N GLU A 168 14.18 24.04 8.23
CA GLU A 168 14.44 25.26 8.99
C GLU A 168 14.67 24.90 10.47
N ALA A 169 15.60 25.57 11.15
CA ALA A 169 15.89 25.31 12.56
C ALA A 169 14.68 25.72 13.44
N GLN A 170 13.80 24.77 13.70
CA GLN A 170 12.59 24.92 14.50
C GLN A 170 12.81 24.43 15.94
N GLN A 171 11.90 24.79 16.85
CA GLN A 171 11.80 24.06 18.11
C GLN A 171 11.37 22.63 17.80
N HIS A 172 12.16 21.64 18.22
CA HIS A 172 11.78 20.25 18.02
C HIS A 172 10.49 19.92 18.77
N PHE A 173 9.59 19.22 18.10
CA PHE A 173 8.46 18.59 18.77
C PHE A 173 8.97 17.62 19.85
N VAL A 174 8.34 17.66 21.02
CA VAL A 174 8.64 16.73 22.12
C VAL A 174 7.39 15.89 22.35
N ARG A 175 7.51 14.59 22.08
CA ARG A 175 6.44 13.61 22.32
C ARG A 175 6.07 13.58 23.81
N PRO A 176 4.77 13.56 24.15
CA PRO A 176 4.33 13.23 25.49
C PRO A 176 4.80 11.83 25.93
N ASP A 177 5.00 11.64 27.23
CA ASP A 177 5.32 10.31 27.76
C ASP A 177 4.16 9.33 27.49
N LEU A 178 4.49 8.22 26.83
CA LEU A 178 3.52 7.18 26.52
C LEU A 178 3.36 6.20 27.70
N PRO A 179 2.14 5.70 27.95
CA PRO A 179 1.93 4.74 29.03
C PRO A 179 2.64 3.42 28.72
N SER A 180 3.60 3.04 29.55
CA SER A 180 4.16 1.70 29.54
C SER A 180 3.23 0.75 30.29
N ARG A 181 2.67 -0.24 29.58
CA ARG A 181 1.81 -1.29 30.15
C ARG A 181 2.35 -2.66 29.72
N GLU A 182 2.29 -3.62 30.64
CA GLU A 182 2.52 -5.03 30.31
C GLU A 182 1.21 -5.64 29.84
N TYR A 183 1.24 -6.29 28.67
CA TYR A 183 0.11 -7.02 28.10
C TYR A 183 0.30 -8.50 28.35
N HIS A 184 -0.79 -9.23 28.60
CA HIS A 184 -0.73 -10.66 28.90
C HIS A 184 -1.67 -11.42 27.97
N GLY A 185 -1.17 -12.51 27.38
CA GLY A 185 -1.98 -13.41 26.58
C GLY A 185 -2.95 -14.24 27.43
N GLU A 186 -3.80 -15.03 26.76
CA GLU A 186 -4.76 -15.91 27.44
C GLU A 186 -4.09 -16.95 28.37
N ASP A 187 -2.84 -17.32 28.09
CA ASP A 187 -2.03 -18.22 28.92
C ASP A 187 -1.36 -17.50 30.12
N GLY A 188 -1.61 -16.19 30.28
CA GLY A 188 -1.07 -15.33 31.32
C GLY A 188 0.38 -14.89 31.08
N ARG A 189 1.02 -15.29 29.98
CA ARG A 189 2.39 -14.87 29.67
C ARG A 189 2.44 -13.44 29.15
N PRO A 190 3.48 -12.68 29.47
CA PRO A 190 3.65 -11.33 28.95
C PRO A 190 3.82 -11.39 27.43
N ILE A 191 3.10 -10.52 26.72
CA ILE A 191 3.23 -10.29 25.28
C ILE A 191 4.23 -9.14 25.10
N ASN A 192 5.32 -9.42 24.39
CA ASN A 192 6.33 -8.42 24.07
C ASN A 192 6.04 -7.79 22.70
N TYR A 193 5.05 -6.90 22.63
CA TYR A 193 4.74 -6.22 21.37
C TYR A 193 5.97 -5.49 20.79
N GLY A 194 6.14 -5.59 19.48
CA GLY A 194 7.30 -5.10 18.72
C GLY A 194 8.40 -6.15 18.53
N ASP A 195 8.35 -7.26 19.27
CA ASP A 195 9.23 -8.43 19.12
C ASP A 195 8.49 -9.72 19.51
N ARG A 196 7.16 -9.76 19.30
CA ARG A 196 6.30 -10.87 19.73
C ARG A 196 6.60 -12.14 18.93
N TRP A 197 6.91 -11.97 17.65
CA TRP A 197 7.10 -13.08 16.71
C TRP A 197 8.58 -13.37 16.41
N GLY A 198 9.49 -12.46 16.75
CA GLY A 198 10.93 -12.62 16.48
C GLY A 198 11.21 -12.89 15.00
N ALA A 199 11.76 -14.06 14.69
CA ALA A 199 12.03 -14.51 13.32
C ALA A 199 10.90 -15.35 12.70
N ASP A 200 9.89 -15.73 13.48
CA ASP A 200 8.76 -16.54 13.03
C ASP A 200 7.64 -15.65 12.49
N SER A 201 6.73 -16.23 11.71
CA SER A 201 5.52 -15.54 11.25
C SER A 201 4.38 -15.67 12.26
N PRO A 202 3.46 -14.69 12.35
CA PRO A 202 2.29 -14.79 13.20
C PRO A 202 1.44 -16.03 12.87
N PRO A 203 0.88 -16.73 13.87
CA PRO A 203 -0.11 -17.79 13.66
C PRO A 203 -1.32 -17.29 12.87
N GLU A 204 -1.91 -18.14 12.02
CA GLU A 204 -3.06 -17.77 11.18
C GLU A 204 -4.28 -17.31 11.99
N ASP A 205 -4.49 -17.88 13.17
CA ASP A 205 -5.58 -17.53 14.08
C ASP A 205 -5.39 -16.18 14.81
N SER A 206 -4.22 -15.54 14.68
CA SER A 206 -3.97 -14.18 15.20
C SER A 206 -4.40 -13.07 14.23
N TYR A 207 -4.68 -13.42 12.97
CA TYR A 207 -5.16 -12.46 11.97
C TYR A 207 -6.62 -12.10 12.23
N SER A 208 -6.96 -10.81 12.08
CA SER A 208 -8.31 -10.27 12.29
C SER A 208 -8.87 -10.43 13.73
N VAL A 209 -8.06 -10.93 14.66
CA VAL A 209 -8.35 -10.93 16.10
C VAL A 209 -7.72 -9.70 16.70
N ASP A 210 -8.38 -9.02 17.64
CA ASP A 210 -7.85 -7.82 18.26
C ASP A 210 -8.18 -7.81 19.76
N THR A 211 -7.23 -8.29 20.54
CA THR A 211 -7.37 -8.56 21.98
C THR A 211 -7.00 -7.35 22.82
N HIS A 212 -5.95 -6.63 22.44
CA HIS A 212 -5.35 -5.56 23.25
C HIS A 212 -5.41 -4.19 22.56
N ARG A 213 -6.62 -3.75 22.21
CA ARG A 213 -6.86 -2.44 21.57
C ARG A 213 -6.29 -1.29 22.37
N GLU A 214 -6.38 -1.38 23.70
CA GLU A 214 -5.88 -0.40 24.64
C GLU A 214 -4.36 -0.14 24.51
N ARG A 215 -3.63 -0.98 23.76
CA ARG A 215 -2.23 -0.74 23.41
C ARG A 215 -2.02 0.56 22.65
N PHE A 216 -3.01 1.06 21.93
CA PHE A 216 -2.86 2.27 21.12
C PHE A 216 -3.37 3.56 21.79
N GLU A 217 -3.91 3.51 23.02
CA GLU A 217 -4.50 4.68 23.74
C GLU A 217 -3.62 5.94 23.77
N GLY A 218 -2.30 5.78 23.76
CA GLY A 218 -1.37 6.92 23.73
C GLY A 218 -1.39 7.74 22.42
N LEU A 219 -1.85 7.17 21.30
CA LEU A 219 -1.89 7.87 20.01
C LEU A 219 -2.75 9.12 20.04
N HIS A 220 -3.86 9.08 20.78
CA HIS A 220 -4.73 10.24 20.94
C HIS A 220 -4.00 11.42 21.59
N GLN A 221 -3.14 11.14 22.57
CA GLN A 221 -2.36 12.16 23.28
C GLN A 221 -1.26 12.75 22.38
N VAL A 222 -0.57 11.90 21.62
CA VAL A 222 0.45 12.33 20.66
C VAL A 222 -0.16 13.20 19.57
N ALA A 223 -1.29 12.80 18.98
CA ALA A 223 -1.97 13.59 17.96
C ALA A 223 -2.41 14.97 18.48
N LYS A 224 -2.93 15.05 19.73
CA LYS A 224 -3.30 16.33 20.34
C LYS A 224 -2.09 17.23 20.56
N ALA A 225 -1.00 16.68 21.08
CA ALA A 225 0.26 17.40 21.24
C ALA A 225 0.82 17.88 19.90
N LEU A 226 0.70 17.09 18.83
CA LEU A 226 1.08 17.50 17.48
C LEU A 226 0.23 18.67 16.98
N VAL A 227 -1.09 18.64 17.13
CA VAL A 227 -1.96 19.77 16.76
C VAL A 227 -1.60 21.04 17.54
N GLU A 228 -1.34 20.93 18.85
CA GLU A 228 -0.89 22.05 19.68
C GLU A 228 0.46 22.59 19.23
N TYR A 229 1.42 21.71 18.93
CA TYR A 229 2.73 22.08 18.41
C TYR A 229 2.60 22.78 17.04
N MET A 230 1.78 22.25 16.13
CA MET A 230 1.50 22.85 14.82
C MET A 230 0.93 24.27 14.99
N ASN A 231 -0.07 24.42 15.85
CA ASN A 231 -0.71 25.71 16.11
C ASN A 231 0.23 26.71 16.80
N SER A 232 1.18 26.27 17.62
CA SER A 232 2.12 27.20 18.26
C SER A 232 3.27 27.63 17.34
N THR A 233 3.68 26.76 16.42
CA THR A 233 4.88 26.94 15.59
C THR A 233 4.57 27.56 14.23
N TYR A 234 3.46 27.18 13.61
CA TYR A 234 3.14 27.54 12.23
C TYR A 234 1.99 28.58 12.15
N ASP A 235 1.97 29.31 11.04
CA ASP A 235 0.90 30.24 10.68
C ASP A 235 -0.28 29.45 10.07
N VAL A 236 -1.07 28.87 10.97
CA VAL A 236 -2.18 27.97 10.68
C VAL A 236 -3.43 28.39 11.44
N ASP A 237 -4.59 28.04 10.90
CA ASP A 237 -5.86 28.05 11.60
C ASP A 237 -6.24 26.62 12.00
N VAL A 238 -6.70 26.45 13.25
CA VAL A 238 -7.21 25.16 13.75
C VAL A 238 -8.73 25.24 13.89
N SER A 239 -9.43 24.31 13.26
CA SER A 239 -10.89 24.19 13.30
C SER A 239 -11.29 22.84 13.87
N VAL A 240 -12.09 22.84 14.93
CA VAL A 240 -12.65 21.64 15.57
C VAL A 240 -14.13 21.55 15.18
N ASP A 241 -14.40 20.87 14.08
CA ASP A 241 -15.75 20.70 13.52
C ASP A 241 -15.92 19.25 13.03
N PRO A 242 -16.91 18.49 13.53
CA PRO A 242 -17.21 17.14 13.04
C PRO A 242 -17.44 17.06 11.53
N ALA A 243 -17.85 18.15 10.87
CA ALA A 243 -18.03 18.19 9.42
C ALA A 243 -16.72 17.89 8.65
N HIS A 244 -15.56 18.12 9.25
CA HIS A 244 -14.27 17.79 8.65
C HIS A 244 -14.04 16.27 8.51
N ALA A 245 -14.80 15.41 9.21
CA ALA A 245 -14.73 13.96 9.01
C ALA A 245 -15.11 13.53 7.58
N ALA A 246 -15.87 14.38 6.86
CA ALA A 246 -16.25 14.12 5.47
C ALA A 246 -15.06 14.13 4.49
N ASP A 247 -13.89 14.61 4.90
CA ASP A 247 -12.66 14.50 4.09
C ASP A 247 -12.17 13.05 3.97
N LEU A 248 -12.49 12.21 4.96
CA LEU A 248 -11.99 10.84 5.00
C LEU A 248 -12.62 9.99 3.88
N SER A 249 -11.74 9.36 3.13
CA SER A 249 -12.07 8.31 2.16
C SER A 249 -12.12 6.93 2.83
N VAL A 250 -11.36 6.72 3.90
CA VAL A 250 -11.36 5.49 4.69
C VAL A 250 -12.47 5.46 5.74
N ASN A 251 -13.01 4.26 6.01
CA ASN A 251 -13.92 4.08 7.14
C ASN A 251 -13.13 4.09 8.46
N ALA A 252 -13.14 5.23 9.15
CA ALA A 252 -12.48 5.40 10.45
C ALA A 252 -13.25 4.79 11.64
N GLY A 253 -14.38 4.12 11.39
CA GLY A 253 -15.26 3.64 12.45
C GLY A 253 -15.98 4.78 13.18
N GLU A 254 -16.21 4.60 14.49
CA GLU A 254 -16.82 5.64 15.31
C GLU A 254 -15.84 6.79 15.54
N VAL A 255 -16.19 7.97 15.02
CA VAL A 255 -15.41 9.21 15.17
C VAL A 255 -15.74 9.88 16.51
N MET A 256 -14.70 10.13 17.31
CA MET A 256 -14.81 10.77 18.62
C MET A 256 -14.60 12.28 18.54
N GLU A 257 -13.59 12.71 17.78
CA GLU A 257 -13.17 14.10 17.67
C GLU A 257 -12.51 14.33 16.31
N VAL A 258 -12.60 15.56 15.80
CA VAL A 258 -11.97 15.96 14.54
C VAL A 258 -11.37 17.35 14.68
N ALA A 259 -10.15 17.53 14.19
CA ALA A 259 -9.50 18.83 14.11
C ALA A 259 -8.80 18.99 12.75
N ARG A 260 -9.12 20.05 12.02
CA ARG A 260 -8.41 20.44 10.80
C ARG A 260 -7.43 21.56 11.10
N VAL A 261 -6.18 21.36 10.71
CA VAL A 261 -5.11 22.36 10.74
C VAL A 261 -4.88 22.84 9.31
N THR A 262 -5.18 24.11 9.05
CA THR A 262 -5.10 24.70 7.71
C THR A 262 -4.03 25.79 7.67
N PRO A 263 -2.94 25.60 6.89
CA PRO A 263 -1.95 26.64 6.65
C PRO A 263 -2.53 27.87 5.97
N ARG A 264 -1.98 29.05 6.30
CA ARG A 264 -2.32 30.31 5.60
C ARG A 264 -1.90 30.32 4.14
N ASP A 265 -0.83 29.60 3.78
CA ASP A 265 -0.44 29.42 2.38
C ASP A 265 -1.31 28.31 1.74
N PRO A 266 -2.17 28.63 0.75
CA PRO A 266 -3.03 27.64 0.12
C PRO A 266 -2.29 26.60 -0.73
N SER A 267 -0.97 26.80 -0.97
CA SER A 267 -0.07 25.86 -1.63
C SER A 267 0.67 24.93 -0.66
N ALA A 268 0.35 24.98 0.63
CA ALA A 268 0.75 23.99 1.63
C ALA A 268 -0.43 23.05 1.95
N ALA A 269 -0.13 21.77 2.20
CA ALA A 269 -1.14 20.76 2.49
C ALA A 269 -1.79 20.99 3.87
N PRO A 270 -3.12 21.04 4.00
CA PRO A 270 -3.77 20.93 5.31
C PRO A 270 -3.63 19.51 5.88
N LEU A 271 -3.86 19.40 7.19
CA LEU A 271 -3.97 18.12 7.89
C LEU A 271 -5.29 18.07 8.66
N THR A 272 -6.11 17.04 8.44
CA THR A 272 -7.29 16.75 9.26
C THR A 272 -7.00 15.52 10.12
N PHE A 273 -7.04 15.70 11.44
CA PHE A 273 -6.88 14.64 12.44
C PHE A 273 -8.25 14.14 12.87
N VAL A 274 -8.44 12.83 12.85
CA VAL A 274 -9.66 12.16 13.28
C VAL A 274 -9.32 11.14 14.35
N TRP A 275 -9.81 11.38 15.57
CA TRP A 275 -9.68 10.47 16.70
C TRP A 275 -10.85 9.51 16.68
N THR A 276 -10.59 8.21 16.82
CA THR A 276 -11.60 7.17 16.69
C THR A 276 -11.86 6.47 18.04
N ALA A 277 -12.95 5.72 18.16
CA ALA A 277 -13.27 4.95 19.37
C ALA A 277 -12.42 3.67 19.50
N TYR A 278 -11.98 3.12 18.36
CA TYR A 278 -10.74 2.36 18.33
C TYR A 278 -9.63 3.35 18.74
N PRO A 279 -8.73 3.08 19.69
CA PRO A 279 -7.81 4.10 20.20
C PRO A 279 -6.68 4.45 19.20
N GLY A 280 -7.02 4.70 17.94
CA GLY A 280 -6.17 5.14 16.85
C GLY A 280 -6.54 6.53 16.36
N VAL A 281 -5.78 6.98 15.37
CA VAL A 281 -5.93 8.28 14.73
C VAL A 281 -5.86 8.07 13.22
N VAL A 282 -6.74 8.71 12.47
CA VAL A 282 -6.63 8.82 11.02
C VAL A 282 -6.25 10.26 10.68
N VAL A 283 -5.19 10.44 9.90
CA VAL A 283 -4.75 11.74 9.42
C VAL A 283 -5.02 11.84 7.93
N HIS A 284 -5.96 12.68 7.53
CA HIS A 284 -6.09 13.10 6.14
C HIS A 284 -5.05 14.17 5.84
N ALA A 285 -4.19 13.93 4.85
CA ALA A 285 -3.19 14.89 4.41
C ALA A 285 -3.54 15.44 3.03
N GLY A 286 -3.45 16.75 2.89
CA GLY A 286 -3.67 17.41 1.61
C GLY A 286 -5.12 17.32 1.15
N LEU A 287 -5.37 16.57 0.08
CA LEU A 287 -6.71 16.49 -0.54
C LEU A 287 -7.24 15.07 -0.75
N LEU A 288 -6.38 14.06 -0.84
CA LEU A 288 -6.76 12.75 -1.39
C LEU A 288 -6.33 11.57 -0.53
N HIS A 289 -5.51 11.76 0.51
CA HIS A 289 -4.89 10.64 1.21
C HIS A 289 -5.14 10.60 2.71
N ASP A 290 -5.56 9.43 3.18
CA ASP A 290 -5.74 9.15 4.61
C ASP A 290 -4.62 8.25 5.13
N PHE A 291 -4.09 8.56 6.30
CA PHE A 291 -3.07 7.76 6.97
C PHE A 291 -3.63 7.24 8.29
N PRO A 292 -4.00 5.96 8.38
CA PRO A 292 -4.45 5.37 9.63
C PRO A 292 -3.27 4.93 10.52
N PHE A 293 -3.45 5.16 11.82
CA PHE A 293 -2.53 4.80 12.90
C PHE A 293 -3.32 4.11 14.03
N PRO A 294 -3.20 2.79 14.22
CA PRO A 294 -2.47 1.85 13.35
C PRO A 294 -3.18 1.63 12.00
N ILE A 295 -2.45 1.08 11.02
CA ILE A 295 -3.07 0.56 9.78
C ILE A 295 -3.93 -0.67 10.11
N CYS A 296 -3.42 -1.56 10.97
CA CYS A 296 -4.09 -2.77 11.38
C CYS A 296 -3.92 -2.97 12.89
N GLY A 297 -5.03 -3.27 13.55
CA GLY A 297 -5.09 -3.48 14.99
C GLY A 297 -4.92 -4.92 15.44
N CYS A 298 -4.80 -5.87 14.52
CA CYS A 298 -4.93 -7.29 14.86
C CYS A 298 -3.73 -7.82 15.66
N ASP A 299 -3.92 -8.96 16.31
CA ASP A 299 -2.92 -9.60 17.17
C ASP A 299 -1.71 -10.11 16.38
N ALA A 300 -1.90 -10.42 15.09
CA ALA A 300 -0.81 -10.75 14.15
C ALA A 300 0.13 -9.55 13.92
N CYS A 301 -0.44 -8.34 13.92
CA CYS A 301 0.26 -7.08 13.76
C CYS A 301 0.98 -6.72 15.07
N ASP A 302 2.31 -6.62 15.00
CA ASP A 302 3.20 -6.48 16.15
C ASP A 302 3.55 -5.01 16.47
N GLU A 303 2.79 -4.09 15.92
CA GLU A 303 2.95 -2.66 16.11
C GLU A 303 2.69 -2.26 17.58
N THR A 304 3.50 -1.33 18.06
CA THR A 304 3.39 -0.70 19.37
C THR A 304 2.89 0.74 19.24
N VAL A 305 2.38 1.30 20.34
CA VAL A 305 2.06 2.74 20.40
C VAL A 305 3.27 3.62 20.07
N ASP A 306 4.48 3.22 20.48
CA ASP A 306 5.70 3.96 20.18
C ASP A 306 6.03 3.95 18.69
N SER A 307 5.88 2.79 18.03
CA SER A 307 6.12 2.68 16.58
C SER A 307 5.10 3.50 15.79
N GLU A 308 3.81 3.45 16.17
CA GLU A 308 2.76 4.20 15.49
C GLU A 308 2.84 5.70 15.78
N ALA A 309 3.21 6.10 17.01
CA ALA A 309 3.48 7.49 17.35
C ALA A 309 4.65 8.05 16.54
N THR A 310 5.71 7.26 16.36
CA THR A 310 6.86 7.65 15.51
C THR A 310 6.45 7.84 14.06
N ARG A 311 5.62 6.94 13.52
CA ARG A 311 5.12 7.03 12.15
C ARG A 311 4.18 8.23 11.96
N LEU A 312 3.32 8.51 12.95
CA LEU A 312 2.44 9.69 12.98
C LEU A 312 3.24 10.99 13.02
N GLU A 313 4.26 11.08 13.87
CA GLU A 313 5.16 12.23 13.96
C GLU A 313 5.90 12.46 12.65
N MET A 314 6.48 11.40 12.08
CA MET A 314 7.19 11.46 10.81
C MET A 314 6.27 12.02 9.71
N LEU A 315 5.02 11.53 9.61
CA LEU A 315 4.05 12.05 8.66
C LEU A 315 3.80 13.55 8.87
N VAL A 316 3.37 13.95 10.07
CA VAL A 316 2.91 15.31 10.36
C VAL A 316 4.05 16.32 10.18
N LEU A 317 5.23 16.02 10.71
CA LEU A 317 6.39 16.91 10.63
C LEU A 317 6.92 17.02 9.21
N SER A 318 6.90 15.93 8.44
CA SER A 318 7.35 15.94 7.04
C SER A 318 6.39 16.69 6.13
N VAL A 319 5.07 16.56 6.34
CA VAL A 319 4.07 17.37 5.65
C VAL A 319 4.29 18.85 5.93
N ALA A 320 4.44 19.23 7.20
CA ALA A 320 4.69 20.62 7.59
C ALA A 320 6.00 21.17 6.99
N ALA A 321 7.02 20.33 6.82
CA ALA A 321 8.28 20.69 6.18
C ALA A 321 8.23 20.74 4.64
N GLY A 322 7.08 20.45 4.00
CA GLY A 322 6.97 20.40 2.54
C GLY A 322 7.54 19.12 1.92
N GLY A 323 7.74 18.09 2.74
CA GLY A 323 8.15 16.75 2.31
C GLY A 323 6.99 15.90 1.81
N TYR A 324 5.81 16.47 1.52
CA TYR A 324 4.63 15.74 1.06
C TYR A 324 4.14 16.26 -0.29
N GLY A 325 3.74 15.36 -1.18
CA GLY A 325 3.17 15.69 -2.47
C GLY A 325 2.04 14.73 -2.83
N GLU A 326 1.07 15.25 -3.58
CA GLU A 326 0.01 14.46 -4.19
C GLU A 326 -0.12 14.81 -5.67
N ARG A 327 -0.60 13.86 -6.47
CA ARG A 327 -0.88 14.07 -7.89
C ARG A 327 -2.16 13.34 -8.29
N TYR A 328 -3.00 14.02 -9.04
CA TYR A 328 -4.21 13.47 -9.63
C TYR A 328 -4.62 14.29 -10.86
N PRO A 329 -5.14 13.67 -11.93
CA PRO A 329 -5.17 12.22 -12.15
C PRO A 329 -3.81 11.70 -12.62
N VAL A 330 -3.42 10.50 -12.18
CA VAL A 330 -2.27 9.76 -12.71
C VAL A 330 -2.77 8.63 -13.59
N GLY A 331 -2.30 8.66 -14.84
CA GLY A 331 -2.60 7.68 -15.87
C GLY A 331 -4.08 7.53 -16.26
N ARG A 332 -4.36 6.53 -17.09
CA ARG A 332 -5.69 6.30 -17.67
C ARG A 332 -6.75 5.94 -16.64
N GLU A 333 -6.38 5.21 -15.60
CA GLU A 333 -7.24 4.84 -14.48
C GLU A 333 -7.51 6.00 -13.52
N ARG A 334 -6.92 7.18 -13.80
CA ARG A 334 -7.08 8.41 -13.00
C ARG A 334 -6.83 8.16 -11.52
N TRP A 335 -5.69 7.58 -11.19
CA TRP A 335 -5.33 7.32 -9.80
C TRP A 335 -4.88 8.57 -9.08
N ALA A 336 -5.03 8.55 -7.76
CA ALA A 336 -4.26 9.43 -6.89
C ALA A 336 -2.91 8.81 -6.59
N GLU A 337 -1.88 9.62 -6.68
CA GLU A 337 -0.52 9.33 -6.26
C GLU A 337 -0.18 10.21 -5.07
N TYR A 338 0.56 9.67 -4.10
CA TYR A 338 1.21 10.46 -3.06
C TYR A 338 2.67 10.07 -2.92
N SER A 339 3.45 11.00 -2.38
CA SER A 339 4.84 10.80 -1.98
C SER A 339 5.13 11.59 -0.71
N LEU A 340 5.91 11.00 0.17
CA LEU A 340 6.31 11.54 1.46
C LEU A 340 7.80 11.28 1.65
N THR A 341 8.58 12.33 1.85
CA THR A 341 10.01 12.27 2.20
C THR A 341 10.18 12.76 3.62
N ALA A 342 10.76 11.91 4.46
CA ALA A 342 10.92 12.21 5.88
C ALA A 342 11.85 13.41 6.10
N VAL A 343 11.42 14.37 6.92
CA VAL A 343 12.20 15.59 7.22
C VAL A 343 13.51 15.29 7.95
N ASP A 344 13.56 14.20 8.72
CA ASP A 344 14.76 13.74 9.43
C ASP A 344 15.69 12.88 8.56
N GLY A 345 15.33 12.63 7.29
CA GLY A 345 16.08 11.81 6.36
C GLY A 345 15.97 10.30 6.63
N SER A 346 15.05 9.85 7.49
CA SER A 346 14.86 8.43 7.82
C SER A 346 14.38 7.58 6.64
N GLY A 347 13.79 8.20 5.60
CA GLY A 347 13.40 7.52 4.37
C GLY A 347 12.34 8.27 3.57
N SER A 348 11.71 7.56 2.65
CA SER A 348 10.57 8.04 1.87
C SER A 348 9.51 6.95 1.74
N GLN A 349 8.26 7.36 1.56
CA GLN A 349 7.10 6.51 1.31
C GLN A 349 6.33 7.08 0.12
N SER A 350 5.78 6.21 -0.70
CA SER A 350 4.91 6.61 -1.81
C SER A 350 3.85 5.55 -2.02
N GLY A 351 2.77 5.92 -2.71
CA GLY A 351 1.74 4.98 -3.08
C GLY A 351 0.81 5.57 -4.13
N ARG A 352 0.12 4.67 -4.83
CA ARG A 352 -0.92 5.02 -5.81
C ARG A 352 -2.14 4.16 -5.60
N GLY A 353 -3.31 4.72 -5.88
CA GLY A 353 -4.57 3.99 -5.78
C GLY A 353 -5.76 4.78 -6.29
N GLN A 354 -6.90 4.10 -6.36
CA GLN A 354 -8.17 4.78 -6.60
C GLN A 354 -8.54 5.63 -5.39
N VAL A 355 -9.08 6.81 -5.65
CA VAL A 355 -9.69 7.65 -4.61
C VAL A 355 -11.11 7.14 -4.37
N ALA A 356 -11.42 6.71 -3.16
CA ALA A 356 -12.76 6.27 -2.83
C ALA A 356 -13.71 7.48 -2.72
N LEU A 357 -14.89 7.36 -3.36
CA LEU A 357 -16.12 8.08 -3.00
C LEU A 357 -16.13 9.62 -3.05
N ALA A 358 -15.13 10.29 -3.63
CA ALA A 358 -15.25 11.71 -3.95
C ALA A 358 -16.20 11.91 -5.16
N GLY A 359 -17.09 12.90 -5.10
CA GLY A 359 -17.91 13.27 -6.26
C GLY A 359 -17.03 13.74 -7.42
N GLU A 360 -17.44 13.50 -8.68
CA GLU A 360 -16.64 13.88 -9.86
C GLU A 360 -16.17 15.36 -9.84
N GLY A 361 -17.01 16.26 -9.30
CA GLY A 361 -16.67 17.68 -9.14
C GLY A 361 -15.58 17.95 -8.10
N GLU A 362 -15.47 17.13 -7.05
CA GLU A 362 -14.44 17.25 -6.01
C GLU A 362 -13.08 16.77 -6.54
N LEU A 363 -13.07 15.67 -7.31
CA LEU A 363 -11.86 15.17 -7.97
C LEU A 363 -11.32 16.14 -9.02
N GLU A 364 -12.20 16.82 -9.76
CA GLU A 364 -11.79 17.85 -10.72
C GLU A 364 -11.23 19.10 -10.01
N ALA A 365 -11.84 19.50 -8.88
CA ALA A 365 -11.30 20.59 -8.05
C ALA A 365 -9.93 20.22 -7.44
N ALA A 366 -9.76 18.97 -7.01
CA ALA A 366 -8.49 18.46 -6.53
C ALA A 366 -7.43 18.45 -7.65
N ALA A 367 -7.78 17.98 -8.85
CA ALA A 367 -6.90 18.00 -10.02
C ALA A 367 -6.38 19.42 -10.32
N GLN A 368 -7.27 20.41 -10.32
CA GLN A 368 -6.90 21.81 -10.56
C GLN A 368 -5.95 22.35 -9.48
N ARG A 369 -6.21 22.00 -8.21
CA ARG A 369 -5.41 22.49 -7.08
C ARG A 369 -4.04 21.82 -7.04
N LEU A 370 -3.95 20.52 -7.30
CA LEU A 370 -2.69 19.77 -7.40
C LEU A 370 -1.87 20.18 -8.63
N GLY A 371 -2.53 20.58 -9.73
CA GLY A 371 -1.86 21.16 -10.90
C GLY A 371 -1.10 22.47 -10.60
N ALA A 372 -1.44 23.17 -9.51
CA ALA A 372 -0.71 24.36 -9.05
C ALA A 372 0.52 24.04 -8.19
N VAL A 373 0.68 22.78 -7.75
CA VAL A 373 1.79 22.29 -6.92
C VAL A 373 2.39 21.00 -7.52
N PRO A 374 2.88 21.03 -8.78
CA PRO A 374 3.27 19.82 -9.53
C PRO A 374 4.47 19.06 -8.92
N ASP A 375 5.28 19.75 -8.12
CA ASP A 375 6.45 19.21 -7.43
C ASP A 375 6.15 18.84 -5.96
N GLY A 376 4.89 18.91 -5.55
CA GLY A 376 4.44 18.68 -4.17
C GLY A 376 4.05 19.95 -3.42
N TRP A 377 3.48 19.75 -2.23
CA TRP A 377 3.02 20.83 -1.38
C TRP A 377 4.18 21.62 -0.79
N LYS A 378 4.00 22.93 -0.62
CA LYS A 378 5.01 23.79 -0.01
C LYS A 378 5.12 23.56 1.50
N PRO A 379 6.29 23.87 2.10
CA PRO A 379 6.43 23.95 3.55
C PRO A 379 5.44 24.94 4.15
N TRP A 380 4.98 24.63 5.36
CA TRP A 380 4.06 25.47 6.10
C TRP A 380 4.76 26.77 6.54
N PRO A 381 4.12 27.93 6.39
CA PRO A 381 4.69 29.19 6.85
C PRO A 381 4.82 29.19 8.37
N LEU A 382 5.96 29.69 8.89
CA LEU A 382 6.15 29.86 10.32
C LEU A 382 5.28 30.99 10.87
N ARG A 383 4.82 30.82 12.11
CA ARG A 383 4.12 31.88 12.83
C ARG A 383 5.10 33.01 13.10
N LYS A 384 4.76 34.23 12.65
CA LYS A 384 5.55 35.42 12.98
C LYS A 384 5.48 35.65 14.49
N SER A 385 6.63 35.74 15.16
CA SER A 385 6.64 36.23 16.54
C SER A 385 5.99 37.62 16.56
N PRO A 386 5.13 37.93 17.55
CA PRO A 386 4.58 39.28 17.66
C PRO A 386 5.77 40.24 17.78
N SER A 387 5.93 41.13 16.80
CA SER A 387 6.84 42.24 16.92
C SER A 387 6.48 42.99 18.19
N ALA A 388 7.38 43.04 19.16
CA ALA A 388 7.22 43.91 20.31
C ALA A 388 7.06 45.33 19.77
N SER A 389 5.84 45.84 19.80
CA SER A 389 5.56 47.22 19.47
C SER A 389 6.18 48.10 20.55
N ASP A 390 7.10 48.98 20.15
CA ASP A 390 7.63 50.09 20.94
C ASP A 390 6.52 51.07 21.41
#